data_AF-A0A947R344-F1
#
_entry.id   AF-A0A947R344-F1
#
_cell.length_a   1.000
_cell.length_b   1.000
_cell.length_c   1.000
_cell.angle_alpha   90.00
_cell.angle_beta   90.00
_cell.angle_gamma   90.00
#
_symmetry.space_group_name_H-M   'P 1'
#
loop_
_entity.id
_entity.type
_entity.pdbx_description
1 polymer ?
#
loop_
_entity_poly.entity_id
_entity_poly.type
_entity_poly.pdbx_seq_one_letter_code
_entity_poly.pdbx_strand_id
1 'polypeptide(L)'
;MKRHTCYCLIFLIVFSLSGFLSCDDVTVKATKRTTTYGDVIGFEDDENSYAWLEPIGDFRWKASVPADKWSGTQKALEFCSECTQVRDMLAFTATIFENNKTILGSEDCLYLKI
;
A
#
# COMPACT_ATOMS: atom_id res chain seq x y z
N MET A 1 43.18 37.58 20.99
CA MET A 1 42.92 36.65 19.85
C MET A 1 42.91 35.25 20.42
N LYS A 2 41.73 34.61 20.50
CA LYS A 2 41.25 33.56 19.58
C LYS A 2 42.10 32.28 19.71
N ARG A 3 41.59 31.06 19.88
CA ARG A 3 40.24 30.46 19.92
C ARG A 3 40.55 28.97 20.05
N HIS A 4 40.40 28.32 21.21
CA HIS A 4 40.46 26.84 21.27
C HIS A 4 39.35 26.19 22.12
N THR A 5 38.45 26.98 22.73
CA THR A 5 37.33 26.47 23.53
C THR A 5 36.06 26.13 22.71
N CYS A 6 36.17 25.89 21.40
CA CYS A 6 35.03 25.76 20.50
C CYS A 6 34.98 24.43 19.74
N TYR A 7 35.53 23.35 20.29
CA TYR A 7 35.45 22.00 19.68
C TYR A 7 34.65 20.98 20.51
N CYS A 8 34.49 21.14 21.83
CA CYS A 8 33.59 20.28 22.63
C CYS A 8 32.10 20.56 22.38
N LEU A 9 31.73 21.82 22.11
CA LEU A 9 30.32 22.20 21.91
C LEU A 9 29.76 21.71 20.56
N ILE A 10 30.61 21.46 19.58
CA ILE A 10 30.17 21.00 18.24
C ILE A 10 29.93 19.48 18.24
N PHE A 11 30.66 18.71 19.04
CA PHE A 11 30.48 17.25 19.11
C PHE A 11 29.17 16.84 19.81
N LEU A 12 28.67 17.65 20.74
CA LEU A 12 27.40 17.39 21.46
C LEU A 12 26.14 17.72 20.63
N ILE A 13 26.25 18.52 19.57
CA ILE A 13 25.12 18.89 18.70
C ILE A 13 24.87 17.84 17.60
N VAL A 14 25.88 17.04 17.25
CA VAL A 14 25.73 16.00 16.20
C VAL A 14 25.05 14.73 16.74
N PHE A 15 25.12 14.48 18.04
CA PHE A 15 24.48 13.30 18.66
C PHE A 15 22.96 13.48 18.91
N SER A 16 22.45 14.72 18.88
CA SER A 16 21.02 15.00 19.08
C SER A 16 20.18 14.96 17.79
N LEU A 17 20.79 14.69 16.63
CA LEU A 17 20.07 14.64 15.34
C LEU A 17 19.95 13.23 14.74
N SER A 18 20.23 12.17 15.50
CA SER A 18 20.07 10.78 15.06
C SER A 18 18.96 10.01 15.79
N GLY A 19 18.15 10.72 16.60
CA GLY A 19 17.06 10.15 17.37
C GLY A 19 15.67 10.49 16.84
N PHE A 20 15.41 10.34 15.54
CA PHE A 20 14.01 10.12 15.11
C PHE A 20 13.71 8.65 15.34
N LEU A 21 13.08 8.39 16.49
CA LEU A 21 12.51 7.10 16.83
C LEU A 21 11.58 6.64 15.71
N SER A 22 11.85 5.42 15.26
CA SER A 22 10.91 4.53 14.57
C SER A 22 9.62 4.42 15.39
N CYS A 23 8.64 5.27 15.11
CA CYS A 23 7.29 5.15 15.65
C CYS A 23 6.45 4.13 14.86
N ASP A 24 6.87 3.84 13.61
CA ASP A 24 6.11 2.98 12.70
C ASP A 24 6.28 1.48 13.00
N ASP A 25 7.42 1.06 13.57
CA ASP A 25 7.72 -0.37 13.79
C ASP A 25 6.76 -1.04 14.78
N VAL A 26 6.31 -0.33 15.81
CA VAL A 26 5.40 -0.90 16.82
C VAL A 26 4.00 -1.09 16.26
N THR A 27 3.47 -0.10 15.54
CA THR A 27 2.14 -0.16 14.92
C THR A 27 2.09 -1.24 13.83
N VAL A 28 3.12 -1.31 12.97
CA VAL A 28 3.22 -2.34 11.91
C VAL A 28 3.39 -3.74 12.49
N LYS A 29 4.04 -3.91 13.64
CA LYS A 29 4.10 -5.22 14.32
C LYS A 29 2.73 -5.65 14.86
N ALA A 30 1.91 -4.71 15.33
CA ALA A 30 0.57 -5.01 15.87
C ALA A 30 -0.42 -5.47 14.78
N THR A 31 -0.21 -5.06 13.53
CA THR A 31 -1.05 -5.47 12.39
C THR A 31 -0.69 -6.83 11.82
N LYS A 32 0.33 -7.53 12.36
CA LYS A 32 0.73 -8.85 11.85
C LYS A 32 -0.43 -9.84 11.91
N ARG A 33 -0.72 -10.52 10.79
CA ARG A 33 -1.67 -11.63 10.68
C ARG A 33 -1.02 -12.81 9.97
N THR A 34 -1.28 -14.02 10.47
CA THR A 34 -0.88 -15.26 9.80
C THR A 34 -2.09 -15.80 9.03
N THR A 35 -1.93 -16.01 7.74
CA THR A 35 -2.99 -16.56 6.86
C THR A 35 -2.63 -17.97 6.40
N THR A 36 -3.53 -18.61 5.66
CA THR A 36 -3.24 -19.91 5.01
C THR A 36 -2.18 -19.80 3.90
N TYR A 37 -1.89 -18.59 3.41
CA TYR A 37 -0.97 -18.32 2.30
C TYR A 37 0.39 -17.78 2.75
N GLY A 38 0.44 -17.13 3.91
CA GLY A 38 1.66 -16.58 4.50
C GLY A 38 1.38 -15.50 5.53
N ASP A 39 2.45 -14.94 6.10
CA ASP A 39 2.37 -13.84 7.05
C ASP A 39 2.18 -12.51 6.31
N VAL A 40 1.33 -11.63 6.83
CA VAL A 40 1.09 -10.28 6.30
C VAL A 40 1.16 -9.24 7.43
N ILE A 41 1.66 -8.06 7.13
CA ILE A 41 1.58 -6.86 7.98
C ILE A 41 0.90 -5.73 7.20
N GLY A 42 0.12 -4.91 7.88
CA GLY A 42 -0.63 -3.80 7.30
C GLY A 42 -0.53 -2.51 8.11
N PHE A 43 -1.46 -1.60 7.88
CA PHE A 43 -1.66 -0.36 8.63
C PHE A 43 -3.14 -0.21 9.01
N GLU A 44 -3.44 0.61 10.00
CA GLU A 44 -4.83 0.88 10.42
C GLU A 44 -5.42 1.99 9.55
N ASP A 45 -6.59 1.73 8.97
CA ASP A 45 -7.27 2.61 8.02
C ASP A 45 -8.79 2.33 8.07
N ASP A 46 -9.61 3.36 7.93
CA ASP A 46 -10.99 3.48 8.43
C ASP A 46 -12.07 2.63 7.71
N GLU A 47 -11.70 1.76 6.76
CA GLU A 47 -12.63 1.20 5.75
C GLU A 47 -12.39 -0.31 5.54
N ASN A 48 -13.16 -1.17 6.22
CA ASN A 48 -13.10 -2.64 6.16
C ASN A 48 -13.67 -3.22 4.84
N SER A 49 -12.85 -3.75 3.92
CA SER A 49 -13.32 -4.38 2.65
C SER A 49 -12.52 -5.59 2.17
N TYR A 50 -13.10 -6.49 1.35
CA TYR A 50 -12.38 -7.68 0.86
C TYR A 50 -12.61 -8.04 -0.62
N ALA A 51 -11.56 -8.39 -1.40
CA ALA A 51 -11.61 -9.18 -2.65
C ALA A 51 -10.37 -10.12 -2.89
N TRP A 52 -10.54 -11.10 -3.80
CA TRP A 52 -9.64 -12.25 -4.08
C TRP A 52 -9.38 -12.50 -5.57
N LEU A 53 -8.11 -12.67 -5.95
CA LEU A 53 -7.45 -13.14 -7.19
C LEU A 53 -8.04 -13.00 -8.60
N GLU A 54 -7.20 -12.39 -9.42
CA GLU A 54 -7.34 -11.91 -10.79
C GLU A 54 -7.48 -12.97 -11.90
N PRO A 55 -8.37 -12.71 -12.87
CA PRO A 55 -8.33 -13.39 -14.14
C PRO A 55 -7.43 -12.64 -15.16
N ILE A 56 -6.10 -12.70 -15.01
CA ILE A 56 -5.15 -12.13 -16.00
C ILE A 56 -4.84 -13.15 -17.10
N GLY A 57 -4.74 -12.68 -18.35
CA GLY A 57 -4.26 -13.49 -19.48
C GLY A 57 -5.12 -14.73 -19.72
N ASP A 58 -4.54 -15.92 -19.60
CA ASP A 58 -5.24 -17.20 -19.77
C ASP A 58 -6.33 -17.44 -18.73
N PHE A 59 -6.32 -16.72 -17.61
CA PHE A 59 -7.39 -16.76 -16.61
C PHE A 59 -8.53 -15.80 -16.93
N ARG A 60 -8.40 -14.93 -17.95
CA ARG A 60 -9.47 -14.02 -18.37
C ARG A 60 -10.74 -14.81 -18.70
N TRP A 61 -11.86 -14.37 -18.13
CA TRP A 61 -13.18 -15.04 -18.27
C TRP A 61 -13.28 -16.44 -17.64
N LYS A 62 -12.35 -16.80 -16.75
CA LYS A 62 -12.44 -18.01 -15.93
C LYS A 62 -12.72 -17.64 -14.47
N ALA A 63 -13.11 -18.64 -13.69
CA ALA A 63 -13.19 -18.48 -12.25
C ALA A 63 -11.80 -18.15 -11.68
N SER A 64 -11.76 -17.33 -10.63
CA SER A 64 -10.53 -17.04 -9.91
C SER A 64 -9.94 -18.30 -9.29
N VAL A 65 -8.62 -18.32 -9.16
CA VAL A 65 -7.88 -19.39 -8.49
C VAL A 65 -7.36 -18.90 -7.13
N PRO A 66 -7.11 -19.79 -6.16
CA PRO A 66 -6.47 -19.45 -4.90
C PRO A 66 -5.08 -18.82 -5.08
N ALA A 67 -4.64 -18.05 -4.08
CA ALA A 67 -3.35 -17.37 -4.13
C ALA A 67 -2.19 -18.34 -4.04
N ASP A 68 -1.09 -17.99 -4.70
CA ASP A 68 0.17 -18.61 -4.39
C ASP A 68 0.57 -18.26 -2.96
N LYS A 69 1.14 -19.24 -2.27
CA LYS A 69 1.75 -19.01 -0.97
C LYS A 69 3.04 -18.21 -1.15
N TRP A 70 3.34 -17.34 -0.20
CA TRP A 70 4.59 -16.59 -0.18
C TRP A 70 5.47 -16.97 1.01
N SER A 71 6.77 -16.79 0.85
CA SER A 71 7.74 -16.91 1.93
C SER A 71 7.97 -15.57 2.63
N GLY A 72 8.15 -15.60 3.95
CA GLY A 72 8.39 -14.38 4.73
C GLY A 72 7.10 -13.60 5.00
N THR A 73 7.24 -12.31 5.27
CA THR A 73 6.12 -11.41 5.60
C THR A 73 5.83 -10.46 4.46
N GLN A 74 4.63 -10.53 3.88
CA GLN A 74 4.15 -9.60 2.87
C GLN A 74 3.73 -8.26 3.51
N LYS A 75 4.08 -7.15 2.87
CA LYS A 75 3.75 -5.79 3.34
C LYS A 75 2.55 -5.26 2.55
N ALA A 76 1.39 -5.19 3.19
CA ALA A 76 0.18 -4.58 2.64
C ALA A 76 0.04 -3.15 3.19
N LEU A 77 0.99 -2.29 2.82
CA LEU A 77 1.13 -0.92 3.37
C LEU A 77 0.56 0.18 2.46
N GLU A 78 0.04 -0.21 1.29
CA GLU A 78 -0.50 0.70 0.28
C GLU A 78 -1.74 0.07 -0.37
N PHE A 79 -2.62 0.90 -0.92
CA PHE A 79 -3.75 0.42 -1.69
C PHE A 79 -3.31 -0.19 -3.01
N CYS A 80 -3.95 -1.30 -3.39
CA CYS A 80 -3.77 -1.91 -4.69
C CYS A 80 -4.54 -1.14 -5.77
N SER A 81 -4.24 -1.44 -7.04
CA SER A 81 -4.96 -0.84 -8.15
C SER A 81 -6.44 -1.23 -8.13
N GLU A 82 -7.32 -0.29 -8.46
CA GLU A 82 -8.73 -0.59 -8.71
C GLU A 82 -8.89 -1.51 -9.92
N CYS A 83 -10.02 -2.20 -10.02
CA CYS A 83 -10.30 -3.01 -11.20
C CYS A 83 -10.53 -2.17 -12.45
N THR A 84 -10.14 -2.74 -13.60
CA THR A 84 -10.25 -2.05 -14.87
C THR A 84 -11.68 -1.59 -15.13
N GLN A 85 -11.88 -0.27 -15.16
CA GLN A 85 -13.17 0.34 -15.36
C GLN A 85 -13.07 1.58 -16.27
N VAL A 86 -14.16 1.85 -17.00
CA VAL A 86 -14.30 3.10 -17.72
C VAL A 86 -14.69 4.17 -16.69
N ARG A 87 -13.80 5.12 -16.43
CA ARG A 87 -14.18 6.29 -15.63
C ARG A 87 -14.80 7.34 -16.54
N ASP A 88 -16.11 7.53 -16.39
CA ASP A 88 -16.83 8.69 -16.91
C ASP A 88 -17.18 9.61 -15.74
N MET A 89 -17.05 10.92 -15.91
CA MET A 89 -17.26 11.92 -14.85
C MET A 89 -18.75 12.01 -14.44
N LEU A 90 -19.67 11.45 -15.23
CA LEU A 90 -21.12 11.47 -14.99
C LEU A 90 -21.77 10.09 -15.17
N ALA A 91 -21.52 9.15 -14.26
CA ALA A 91 -22.30 7.91 -14.18
C ALA A 91 -23.77 8.12 -13.71
N PHE A 92 -24.32 9.35 -13.75
CA PHE A 92 -25.72 9.64 -13.41
C PHE A 92 -26.49 10.47 -14.44
N THR A 93 -25.85 11.02 -15.48
CA THR A 93 -26.57 11.75 -16.53
C THR A 93 -26.00 11.36 -17.89
N ALA A 94 -26.81 10.65 -18.68
CA ALA A 94 -26.51 10.07 -19.98
C ALA A 94 -26.25 11.09 -21.11
N THR A 95 -25.67 12.25 -20.80
CA THR A 95 -25.50 13.37 -21.74
C THR A 95 -24.15 14.05 -21.60
N ILE A 96 -23.04 13.30 -21.65
CA ILE A 96 -21.76 13.81 -22.18
C ILE A 96 -21.14 12.71 -23.05
N PHE A 97 -21.67 12.57 -24.26
CA PHE A 97 -20.99 11.86 -25.34
C PHE A 97 -19.93 12.77 -25.93
N GLU A 98 -18.80 12.99 -25.24
CA GLU A 98 -17.65 13.65 -25.86
C GLU A 98 -16.32 13.24 -25.17
N ASN A 99 -15.74 12.17 -25.71
CA ASN A 99 -14.32 11.98 -25.99
C ASN A 99 -13.26 11.89 -24.86
N ASN A 100 -13.63 11.77 -23.58
CA ASN A 100 -12.60 11.57 -22.53
C ASN A 100 -12.85 10.37 -21.61
N LYS A 101 -13.34 9.27 -22.19
CA LYS A 101 -13.43 7.98 -21.49
C LYS A 101 -12.01 7.48 -21.20
N THR A 102 -11.60 7.60 -19.95
CA THR A 102 -10.31 7.07 -19.49
C THR A 102 -10.55 5.67 -18.92
N ILE A 103 -9.88 4.66 -19.47
CA ILE A 103 -9.78 3.36 -18.82
C ILE A 103 -8.77 3.50 -17.68
N LEU A 104 -9.19 3.16 -16.47
CA LEU A 104 -8.35 3.17 -15.27
C LEU A 104 -8.33 1.80 -14.62
N GLY A 105 -7.43 1.63 -13.67
CA GLY A 105 -7.25 0.39 -12.93
C GLY A 105 -6.31 -0.60 -13.63
N SER A 106 -6.24 -1.77 -13.02
CA SER A 106 -5.46 -2.91 -13.48
C SER A 106 -6.37 -4.13 -13.66
N GLU A 107 -5.93 -5.13 -14.43
CA GLU A 107 -6.55 -6.46 -14.37
C GLU A 107 -6.03 -7.26 -13.16
N ASP A 108 -4.84 -6.90 -12.66
CA ASP A 108 -4.27 -7.29 -11.37
C ASP A 108 -4.87 -6.39 -10.27
N CYS A 109 -6.12 -6.65 -9.90
CA CYS A 109 -6.91 -5.77 -9.02
C CYS A 109 -7.65 -6.49 -7.90
N LEU A 110 -7.55 -7.82 -7.81
CA LEU A 110 -8.37 -8.59 -6.89
C LEU A 110 -7.70 -8.76 -5.51
N TYR A 111 -7.69 -7.64 -4.79
CA TYR A 111 -7.11 -7.47 -3.45
C TYR A 111 -8.16 -7.07 -2.41
N LEU A 112 -7.84 -7.33 -1.14
CA LEU A 112 -8.67 -7.03 0.04
C LEU A 112 -7.96 -6.12 1.03
N LYS A 113 -8.75 -5.34 1.78
CA LYS A 113 -8.35 -4.54 2.94
C LYS A 113 -9.16 -4.91 4.21
N ILE A 114 -8.57 -5.71 5.09
CA ILE A 114 -9.23 -6.26 6.28
C ILE A 114 -9.57 -5.20 7.34
#